data_AF-A0A3P5XBW7-F1
#
_entry.id   AF-A0A3P5XBW7-F1
#
_cell.length_a   1.000
_cell.length_b   1.000
_cell.length_c   1.000
_cell.angle_alpha   90.00
_cell.angle_beta   90.00
_cell.angle_gamma   90.00
#
_symmetry.space_group_name_H-M   'P 1'
#
loop_
_entity.id
_entity.type
_entity.pdbx_description
1 polymer ?
#
loop_
_entity_poly.entity_id
_entity_poly.type
_entity_poly.pdbx_seq_one_letter_code
_entity_poly.pdbx_strand_id
1 'polypeptide(L)' 'MRFYDKPLKAFLFNDLSAVEEHDHELIYFFEKGYVTVLGEFEHEKYGGGIACLIFYQEDVISVSKGMLRFVEED' A
#
# COMPACT_ATOMS: atom_id res chain seq x y z
N MET A 1 -4.30 13.83 -0.58
CA MET A 1 -3.37 12.94 -1.33
C MET A 1 -2.07 13.68 -1.56
N ARG A 2 -0.93 13.06 -1.23
CA ARG A 2 0.42 13.60 -1.38
C ARG A 2 1.28 12.53 -2.03
N PHE A 3 1.87 12.84 -3.19
CA PHE A 3 2.89 11.99 -3.81
C PHE A 3 4.26 12.39 -3.27
N TYR A 4 5.16 11.43 -3.15
CA TYR A 4 6.55 11.71 -2.80
C TYR A 4 7.33 12.13 -4.05
N ASP A 5 8.26 13.08 -3.92
CA ASP A 5 9.15 13.49 -5.02
C ASP A 5 10.00 12.32 -5.54
N LYS A 6 10.33 11.37 -4.67
CA LYS A 6 10.96 10.10 -5.00
C LYS A 6 10.15 8.97 -4.36
N PRO A 7 9.93 7.87 -5.08
CA PRO A 7 9.29 6.70 -4.50
C PRO A 7 10.13 6.19 -3.32
N LEU A 8 9.47 5.81 -2.24
CA LEU A 8 10.12 5.28 -1.04
C LEU A 8 10.07 3.76 -1.04
N LYS A 9 11.06 3.11 -0.42
CA LYS A 9 11.02 1.67 -0.22
C LYS A 9 10.39 1.35 1.14
N ALA A 10 9.45 0.41 1.14
CA ALA A 10 8.89 -0.12 2.38
C ALA A 10 8.79 -1.65 2.32
N PHE A 11 8.71 -2.28 3.48
CA PHE A 11 8.41 -3.70 3.60
C PHE A 11 6.96 -3.88 4.03
N LEU A 12 6.16 -4.54 3.20
CA LEU A 12 4.83 -5.01 3.52
C LEU A 12 5.00 -6.32 4.32
N PHE A 13 4.64 -6.32 5.60
CA PHE A 13 4.92 -7.47 6.48
C PHE A 13 3.78 -8.49 6.60
N ASN A 14 2.60 -8.18 6.05
CA ASN A 14 1.45 -9.07 5.99
C ASN A 14 1.11 -9.39 4.54
N ASP A 15 0.70 -10.62 4.29
CA ASP A 15 0.05 -10.97 3.02
C ASP A 15 -1.28 -10.22 2.94
N LEU A 16 -1.58 -9.62 1.79
CA LEU A 16 -2.81 -8.87 1.56
C LEU A 16 -3.69 -9.61 0.57
N SER A 17 -5.00 -9.48 0.77
CA SER A 17 -6.00 -9.76 -0.25
C SER A 17 -6.73 -8.46 -0.57
N ALA A 18 -6.84 -8.12 -1.86
CA ALA A 18 -7.66 -7.01 -2.30
C ALA A 18 -8.92 -7.52 -2.99
N VAL A 19 -10.01 -6.83 -2.70
CA VAL A 19 -11.34 -7.05 -3.24
C VAL A 19 -11.72 -5.78 -3.99
N GLU A 20 -12.14 -5.89 -5.24
CA GLU A 20 -12.68 -4.74 -5.97
C GLU A 20 -14.09 -4.44 -5.44
N GLU A 21 -14.36 -3.18 -5.07
CA GLU A 21 -15.64 -2.77 -4.46
C GLU A 21 -16.87 -3.03 -5.36
N HIS A 22 -16.67 -3.34 -6.65
CA HIS A 22 -17.75 -3.55 -7.62
C HIS A 22 -18.34 -4.96 -7.67
N ASP A 23 -17.56 -6.01 -7.38
CA ASP A 23 -18.02 -7.40 -7.52
C ASP A 23 -17.85 -8.25 -6.24
N HIS A 24 -17.22 -7.69 -5.19
CA HIS A 24 -16.89 -8.42 -3.95
C HIS A 24 -16.07 -9.71 -4.15
N GLU A 25 -15.60 -9.97 -5.36
CA GLU A 25 -14.68 -11.05 -5.66
C GLU A 25 -13.28 -10.66 -5.18
N LEU A 26 -12.58 -11.63 -4.59
CA LEU A 26 -11.20 -11.47 -4.17
C LEU A 26 -10.34 -11.66 -5.41
N ILE A 27 -9.79 -10.56 -5.94
CA ILE A 27 -9.14 -10.55 -7.26
C ILE A 27 -7.62 -10.64 -7.12
N TYR A 28 -7.05 -10.19 -6.00
CA TYR A 28 -5.59 -10.11 -5.86
C TYR A 28 -5.10 -10.61 -4.51
N PHE A 29 -4.03 -11.41 -4.54
CA PHE A 29 -3.22 -11.79 -3.39
C PHE A 29 -1.84 -11.15 -3.55
N PHE A 30 -1.41 -10.41 -2.53
CA PHE A 30 -0.10 -9.78 -2.48
C PHE A 30 0.71 -10.42 -1.37
N GLU A 31 1.79 -11.10 -1.74
CA GLU A 31 2.71 -11.67 -0.76
C GLU A 31 3.50 -10.55 -0.06
N LYS A 32 3.77 -10.74 1.22
CA LYS A 32 4.68 -9.88 2.00
C LYS A 32 6.02 -9.73 1.28
N GLY A 33 6.60 -8.54 1.35
CA GLY A 33 7.84 -8.25 0.63
C GLY A 33 8.17 -6.78 0.56
N TYR A 34 9.24 -6.46 -0.18
CA TYR A 34 9.59 -5.07 -0.46
C TYR A 34 8.67 -4.50 -1.53
N VAL A 35 8.14 -3.33 -1.24
CA VAL A 35 7.21 -2.58 -2.10
C VAL A 35 7.70 -1.16 -2.29
N THR A 36 7.26 -0.55 -3.37
CA THR A 36 7.57 0.84 -3.69
C THR A 36 6.39 1.71 -3.32
N VAL A 37 6.58 2.68 -2.43
CA VAL A 37 5.54 3.60 -1.97
C VAL A 37 5.61 4.89 -2.78
N LEU A 38 4.52 5.22 -3.46
CA LEU A 38 4.41 6.37 -4.35
C LEU A 38 3.91 7.63 -3.63
N GLY A 39 3.14 7.44 -2.57
CA GLY A 39 2.53 8.54 -1.83
C GLY A 39 1.58 8.07 -0.74
N GLU A 40 0.92 9.02 -0.10
CA GLU A 40 -0.03 8.79 0.97
C GLU A 40 -1.25 9.71 0.89
N PHE A 41 -2.37 9.27 1.44
CA PHE A 41 -3.60 10.05 1.49
C PHE A 41 -4.39 9.72 2.74
N GLU A 42 -5.17 10.70 3.20
CA GLU A 42 -6.08 10.50 4.32
C GLU A 42 -7.33 9.76 3.84
N HIS A 43 -7.74 8.74 4.58
CA HIS A 43 -8.91 7.95 4.23
C HIS A 43 -9.54 7.29 5.47
N GLU A 44 -10.80 7.63 5.75
CA GLU A 44 -11.51 7.24 6.97
C GLU A 44 -11.70 5.72 7.12
N LYS A 45 -11.77 4.96 6.00
CA LYS A 45 -11.91 3.49 6.06
C LYS A 45 -10.66 2.76 6.56
N TYR A 46 -9.48 3.39 6.56
CA TYR A 46 -8.25 2.75 7.04
C TYR A 46 -8.03 3.16 8.49
N GLY A 47 -8.02 2.20 9.42
CA GLY A 47 -8.05 2.38 10.89
C GLY A 47 -6.91 3.17 11.56
N GLY A 48 -6.19 4.00 10.82
CA GLY A 48 -5.23 4.99 11.31
C GLY A 48 -5.29 6.33 10.55
N GLY A 49 -6.34 6.55 9.76
CA GLY A 49 -6.58 7.80 9.02
C GLY A 49 -5.72 8.01 7.78
N ILE A 50 -4.63 7.26 7.59
CA ILE A 50 -3.70 7.40 6.45
C ILE A 50 -3.50 6.07 5.72
N ALA A 51 -3.69 6.10 4.41
CA ALA A 51 -3.35 5.04 3.48
C ALA A 51 -2.16 5.43 2.60
N CYS A 52 -1.40 4.44 2.15
CA CYS A 52 -0.28 4.59 1.25
C CYS A 52 -0.62 3.95 -0.11
N LEU A 53 -0.20 4.60 -1.18
CA LEU A 53 -0.22 4.04 -2.53
C LEU A 53 1.08 3.29 -2.75
N ILE A 54 0.99 2.00 -3.04
CA ILE A 54 2.14 1.16 -3.33
C ILE A 54 2.06 0.64 -4.76
N PHE A 55 3.21 0.56 -5.41
CA PHE A 55 3.41 -0.17 -6.63
C PHE A 55 3.91 -1.58 -6.29
N TYR A 56 3.13 -2.58 -6.68
CA TYR A 56 3.43 -3.99 -6.45
C TYR A 56 3.30 -4.76 -7.74
N GLN A 57 4.40 -5.38 -8.18
CA GLN A 57 4.51 -6.08 -9.46
C GLN A 57 4.11 -5.18 -10.64
N GLU A 58 2.85 -5.23 -11.09
CA GLU A 58 2.34 -4.45 -12.23
C GLU A 58 1.20 -3.48 -11.83
N ASP A 59 0.78 -3.49 -10.57
CA ASP A 59 -0.41 -2.78 -10.09
C ASP A 59 -0.10 -1.70 -9.05
N VAL A 60 -1.00 -0.71 -8.98
CA VAL A 60 -1.02 0.31 -7.92
C VAL A 60 -2.20 0.05 -7.01
N ILE A 61 -1.91 -0.20 -5.73
CA ILE A 61 -2.94 -0.46 -4.71
C ILE A 61 -2.79 0.48 -3.52
N SER A 62 -3.89 0.70 -2.80
CA SER A 62 -3.89 1.45 -1.54
C SER A 62 -3.94 0.52 -0.34
N VAL A 63 -2.97 0.70 0.57
CA VAL A 63 -2.85 -0.10 1.80
C VAL A 63 -2.81 0.81 3.02
N SER A 64 -3.22 0.32 4.19
CA SER A 64 -3.06 1.08 5.43
C SER A 64 -1.58 1.39 5.67
N LYS A 65 -1.22 2.64 6.01
CA LYS A 65 0.18 2.99 6.32
C LYS A 65 0.77 2.12 7.43
N GLY A 66 -0.07 1.68 8.38
CA GLY A 66 0.34 0.77 9.46
C GLY A 66 0.77 -0.62 9.01
N MET A 67 0.52 -1.02 7.76
CA MET A 67 0.96 -2.30 7.18
C MET A 67 2.36 -2.23 6.56
N LEU A 68 2.96 -1.03 6.51
CA LEU A 68 4.24 -0.79 5.87
C LEU A 68 5.30 -0.47 6.92
N ARG A 69 6.47 -1.09 6.78
CA ARG A 69 7.69 -0.69 7.47
C ARG A 69 8.60 0.04 6.48
N PHE A 70 8.65 1.36 6.58
CA PHE A 70 9.54 2.18 5.76
C PHE A 70 11.00 1.83 6.06
N VAL A 71 11.80 1.72 5.01
CA VAL A 71 13.24 1.49 5.11
C VAL A 71 13.90 2.83 4.81
N GLU A 72 14.72 3.32 5.73
CA GLU A 72 15.56 4.48 5.46
C GLU A 72 16.66 4.05 4.49
N GLU A 73 16.81 4.76 3.38
CA GLU A 73 18.00 4.64 2.53
C GLU A 73 19.09 5.51 3.16
N ASP A 74 20.11 4.87 3.74
CA ASP A 74 21.35 5.50 4.23
C ASP A 74 22.08 6.28 3.13
#